data_AF-A0A7D9KXN9-F1
#
_entry.id   AF-A0A7D9KXN9-F1
#
_cell.length_a   1.000
_cell.length_b   1.000
_cell.length_c   1.000
_cell.angle_alpha   90.00
_cell.angle_beta   90.00
_cell.angle_gamma   90.00
#
_symmetry.space_group_name_H-M   'P 1'
#
loop_
_entity.id
_entity.type
_entity.pdbx_description
1 polymer ?
#
loop_
_entity_poly.entity_id
_entity_poly.type
_entity_poly.pdbx_seq_one_letter_code
_entity_poly.pdbx_strand_id
1 'polypeptide(L)'
;MLRFLLFTCCCIAISLTHNINTKIGPIHKTHTAASYFGFSATGVIDGIGGAWVAVGSPRANTSKLDYRTGRVLNKFDDKSSGALYKCPINMDPSNCDDITVKIGQAPGSVYNPSNGWYGVSVGGGRQQDGKVMVCSHRPLVTYCHPIRTNECQDSLPGVCLILNKNDGSHEDEILTISSKNAKDYAGEGGIQISMSYERSRFGETGISAAVQGDTCYSGAVGDIAWT
;
A
#
# COMPACT_ATOMS: atom_id res chain seq x y z
N MET A 1 -28.99 -26.07 -40.43
CA MET A 1 -29.83 -25.42 -39.38
C MET A 1 -29.30 -25.66 -37.96
N LEU A 2 -28.97 -26.89 -37.54
CA LEU A 2 -28.50 -27.18 -36.17
C LEU A 2 -27.26 -26.39 -35.73
N ARG A 3 -26.27 -26.21 -36.62
CA ARG A 3 -25.06 -25.41 -36.34
C ARG A 3 -25.35 -23.94 -36.10
N PHE A 4 -26.34 -23.38 -36.79
CA PHE A 4 -26.74 -21.98 -36.62
C PHE A 4 -27.44 -21.80 -35.26
N LEU A 5 -28.38 -22.69 -34.91
CA LEU A 5 -29.07 -22.72 -33.61
C LEU A 5 -28.11 -22.87 -32.42
N LEU A 6 -27.11 -23.74 -32.51
CA LEU A 6 -26.08 -23.89 -31.48
C LEU A 6 -25.25 -22.61 -31.30
N PHE A 7 -24.88 -21.96 -32.40
CA PHE A 7 -24.14 -20.69 -32.35
C PHE A 7 -24.98 -19.58 -31.72
N THR A 8 -26.25 -19.45 -32.10
CA THR A 8 -27.16 -18.43 -31.53
C THR A 8 -27.43 -18.69 -30.05
N CYS A 9 -27.65 -19.94 -29.66
CA CYS A 9 -27.86 -20.33 -28.26
C CYS A 9 -26.61 -20.06 -27.40
N CYS A 10 -25.42 -20.33 -27.92
CA CYS A 10 -24.15 -20.04 -27.25
C CYS A 10 -23.94 -18.53 -27.05
N CYS A 11 -24.21 -17.70 -28.07
CA CYS A 11 -24.12 -16.25 -27.96
C CYS A 11 -25.09 -15.68 -26.92
N ILE A 12 -26.32 -16.19 -26.85
CA ILE A 12 -27.31 -15.76 -25.85
C ILE A 12 -26.88 -16.20 -24.44
N ALA A 13 -26.38 -17.42 -24.27
CA ALA A 13 -25.88 -17.90 -22.98
C ALA A 13 -24.68 -17.07 -22.47
N ILE A 14 -23.73 -16.74 -23.33
CA ILE A 14 -22.57 -15.88 -23.01
C ILE A 14 -23.02 -14.45 -22.66
N SER A 15 -24.09 -13.95 -23.31
CA SER A 15 -24.63 -12.63 -23.00
C SER A 15 -25.28 -12.58 -21.61
N LEU A 16 -25.87 -13.69 -21.17
CA LEU A 16 -26.58 -13.82 -19.90
C LEU A 16 -25.67 -14.13 -18.68
N THR A 17 -24.38 -14.42 -18.89
CA THR A 17 -23.43 -14.71 -17.80
C THR A 17 -22.84 -13.46 -17.12
N HIS A 18 -23.31 -12.26 -17.45
CA HIS A 18 -22.85 -11.03 -16.81
C HIS A 18 -23.79 -10.65 -15.66
N ASN A 19 -23.47 -11.09 -14.45
CA ASN A 19 -24.25 -10.81 -13.23
C ASN A 19 -23.83 -9.50 -12.53
N ILE A 20 -23.03 -8.65 -13.18
CA ILE A 20 -22.69 -7.32 -12.67
C ILE A 20 -23.85 -6.37 -12.99
N ASN A 21 -24.51 -5.89 -11.94
CA ASN A 21 -25.64 -4.99 -12.09
C ASN A 21 -25.18 -3.58 -12.51
N THR A 22 -25.44 -3.22 -13.77
CA THR A 22 -25.24 -1.87 -14.30
C THR A 22 -26.52 -1.03 -14.29
N LYS A 23 -27.68 -1.62 -13.97
CA LYS A 23 -29.00 -0.97 -14.05
C LYS A 23 -29.25 0.05 -12.93
N ILE A 24 -28.76 -0.23 -11.73
CA ILE A 24 -28.93 0.65 -10.55
C ILE A 24 -27.83 1.74 -10.48
N GLY A 25 -26.89 1.72 -11.43
CA GLY A 25 -25.72 2.60 -11.44
C GLY A 25 -24.64 2.13 -10.45
N PRO A 26 -23.35 2.42 -10.73
CA PRO A 26 -22.27 2.07 -9.81
C PRO A 26 -22.30 2.97 -8.57
N ILE A 27 -21.89 2.42 -7.43
CA ILE A 27 -21.49 3.26 -6.29
C ILE A 27 -20.22 4.00 -6.68
N HIS A 28 -20.32 5.31 -6.85
CA HIS A 28 -19.21 6.15 -7.27
C HIS A 28 -18.60 6.84 -6.07
N LYS A 29 -17.32 6.57 -5.79
CA LYS A 29 -16.54 7.24 -4.74
C LYS A 29 -15.55 8.21 -5.39
N THR A 30 -15.44 9.41 -4.84
CA THR A 30 -14.62 10.48 -5.42
C THR A 30 -13.74 11.16 -4.39
N HIS A 31 -12.61 11.67 -4.88
CA HIS A 31 -11.70 12.52 -4.15
C HIS A 31 -11.02 13.46 -5.16
N THR A 32 -10.09 14.29 -4.71
CA THR A 32 -9.35 15.20 -5.60
C THR A 32 -8.59 14.45 -6.70
N ALA A 33 -8.84 14.76 -7.97
CA ALA A 33 -8.24 14.05 -9.11
C ALA A 33 -6.69 14.03 -9.08
N ALA A 34 -6.06 15.12 -8.61
CA ALA A 34 -4.60 15.22 -8.51
C ALA A 34 -3.98 14.24 -7.48
N SER A 35 -4.79 13.64 -6.60
CA SER A 35 -4.31 12.70 -5.58
C SER A 35 -4.13 11.27 -6.09
N TYR A 36 -4.62 10.97 -7.29
CA TYR A 36 -4.69 9.62 -7.85
C TYR A 36 -5.51 8.66 -6.97
N PHE A 37 -6.59 9.17 -6.38
CA PHE A 37 -7.52 8.35 -5.63
C PHE A 37 -8.12 7.27 -6.54
N GLY A 38 -8.10 6.02 -6.07
CA GLY A 38 -8.53 4.87 -6.86
C GLY A 38 -7.42 4.22 -7.68
N PHE A 39 -6.16 4.66 -7.52
CA PHE A 39 -5.01 4.01 -8.16
C PHE A 39 -4.92 2.53 -7.80
N SER A 40 -5.23 2.19 -6.55
CA SER A 40 -5.41 0.83 -6.09
C SER A 40 -6.66 0.75 -5.21
N ALA A 41 -7.35 -0.39 -5.23
CA ALA A 41 -8.53 -0.62 -4.40
C ALA A 41 -8.76 -2.10 -4.13
N THR A 42 -9.33 -2.40 -2.97
CA THR A 42 -9.78 -3.74 -2.61
C THR A 42 -11.04 -3.67 -1.75
N GLY A 43 -11.94 -4.64 -1.93
CA GLY A 43 -13.01 -4.87 -0.97
C GLY A 43 -12.44 -5.47 0.32
N VAL A 44 -13.04 -5.10 1.45
CA VAL A 44 -12.69 -5.60 2.78
C VAL A 44 -13.97 -6.02 3.48
N ILE A 45 -13.96 -7.22 4.05
CA ILE A 45 -15.03 -7.73 4.91
C ILE A 45 -14.47 -7.77 6.32
N ASP A 46 -15.08 -7.03 7.24
CA ASP A 46 -14.68 -7.06 8.65
C ASP A 46 -15.16 -8.37 9.31
N GLY A 47 -14.56 -8.69 10.47
CA GLY A 47 -14.84 -9.93 11.19
C GLY A 47 -16.24 -10.05 11.79
N ILE A 48 -17.10 -9.04 11.62
CA ILE A 48 -18.51 -9.06 12.06
C ILE A 48 -19.49 -8.95 10.86
N GLY A 49 -18.99 -9.03 9.62
CA GLY A 49 -19.79 -9.07 8.40
C GLY A 49 -20.09 -7.71 7.77
N GLY A 50 -19.54 -6.62 8.31
CA GLY A 50 -19.52 -5.32 7.65
C GLY A 50 -18.55 -5.31 6.48
N ALA A 51 -18.83 -4.47 5.48
CA ALA A 51 -18.04 -4.39 4.26
C ALA A 51 -17.74 -2.95 3.86
N TRP A 52 -16.54 -2.73 3.36
CA TRP A 52 -16.04 -1.45 2.91
C TRP A 52 -14.98 -1.63 1.82
N VAL A 53 -14.55 -0.53 1.21
CA VAL A 53 -13.52 -0.52 0.17
C VAL A 53 -12.32 0.27 0.67
N ALA A 54 -11.15 -0.36 0.69
CA ALA A 54 -9.89 0.32 0.92
C ALA A 54 -9.40 0.90 -0.40
N VAL A 55 -9.08 2.20 -0.42
CA VAL A 55 -8.71 2.92 -1.64
C VAL A 55 -7.40 3.66 -1.46
N GLY A 56 -6.41 3.31 -2.27
CA GLY A 56 -5.12 3.98 -2.32
C GLY A 56 -5.15 5.27 -3.14
N SER A 57 -4.36 6.25 -2.70
CA SER A 57 -4.26 7.57 -3.32
C SER A 57 -2.81 8.07 -3.25
N PRO A 58 -1.93 7.60 -4.16
CA PRO A 58 -0.47 7.74 -4.02
C PRO A 58 0.07 9.17 -4.03
N ARG A 59 -0.71 10.13 -4.53
CA ARG A 59 -0.36 11.56 -4.55
C ARG A 59 -1.21 12.39 -3.60
N ALA A 60 -2.03 11.76 -2.76
CA ALA A 60 -2.73 12.48 -1.71
C ALA A 60 -1.73 13.06 -0.72
N ASN A 61 -2.03 14.28 -0.29
CA ASN A 61 -1.54 14.74 1.00
C ASN A 61 -2.46 14.17 2.07
N THR A 62 -1.88 13.43 3.00
CA THR A 62 -2.65 12.93 4.14
C THR A 62 -3.14 14.11 4.98
N SER A 63 -4.36 14.02 5.48
CA SER A 63 -4.88 14.96 6.49
C SER A 63 -4.17 14.82 7.84
N LYS A 64 -3.47 13.70 8.06
CA LYS A 64 -2.78 13.36 9.30
C LYS A 64 -1.43 14.07 9.45
N LEU A 65 -1.51 15.32 9.93
CA LEU A 65 -0.49 16.10 10.66
C LEU A 65 0.99 15.84 10.33
N ASP A 66 1.63 16.86 9.75
CA ASP A 66 3.08 17.03 9.79
C ASP A 66 3.59 16.94 11.25
N TYR A 67 4.45 15.96 11.54
CA TYR A 67 4.96 15.68 12.89
C TYR A 67 5.93 16.74 13.42
N ARG A 68 6.50 17.60 12.55
CA ARG A 68 7.37 18.71 12.94
C ARG A 68 6.60 19.99 13.21
N THR A 69 5.49 20.20 12.51
CA THR A 69 4.78 21.49 12.53
C THR A 69 3.37 21.43 13.08
N GLY A 70 2.80 20.23 13.25
CA GLY A 70 1.44 20.04 13.73
C GLY A 70 0.38 20.62 12.77
N ARG A 71 0.67 20.73 11.47
CA ARG A 71 -0.24 21.31 10.47
C ARG A 71 -0.72 20.28 9.45
N VAL A 72 -1.97 20.44 9.02
CA VAL A 72 -2.57 19.74 7.88
C VAL A 72 -2.04 20.37 6.59
N LEU A 73 -1.30 19.61 5.78
CA LEU A 73 -0.72 20.12 4.53
C LEU A 73 -1.76 20.02 3.41
N ASN A 74 -2.51 21.09 3.16
CA ASN A 74 -3.55 21.17 2.11
C ASN A 74 -3.00 21.42 0.68
N LYS A 75 -1.75 21.08 0.36
CA LYS A 75 -1.13 21.41 -0.93
C LYS A 75 -0.50 20.21 -1.63
N PHE A 76 -1.18 19.65 -2.63
CA PHE A 76 -0.64 18.60 -3.51
C PHE A 76 0.66 19.08 -4.17
N ASP A 77 1.80 18.54 -3.73
CA ASP A 77 3.11 18.81 -4.31
C ASP A 77 3.97 17.53 -4.29
N ASP A 78 5.21 17.62 -4.74
CA ASP A 78 6.17 16.50 -4.74
C ASP A 78 6.59 16.07 -3.33
N LYS A 79 6.02 16.69 -2.28
CA LYS A 79 6.12 16.30 -0.88
C LYS A 79 4.94 15.45 -0.41
N SER A 80 3.97 15.17 -1.29
CA SER A 80 2.88 14.23 -1.02
C SER A 80 3.44 12.84 -0.69
N SER A 81 3.01 12.28 0.43
CA SER A 81 3.39 10.93 0.84
C SER A 81 2.52 9.85 0.21
N GLY A 82 1.31 10.22 -0.22
CA GLY A 82 0.22 9.31 -0.53
C GLY A 82 -0.64 9.00 0.70
N ALA A 83 -1.83 8.44 0.48
CA ALA A 83 -2.80 8.13 1.52
C ALA A 83 -3.58 6.84 1.23
N LEU A 84 -4.20 6.30 2.29
CA LEU A 84 -5.18 5.22 2.22
C LEU A 84 -6.50 5.68 2.81
N TYR A 85 -7.60 5.38 2.11
CA TYR A 85 -8.94 5.72 2.53
C TYR A 85 -9.79 4.48 2.80
N LYS A 86 -10.66 4.56 3.82
CA LYS A 86 -11.73 3.61 4.12
C LYS A 86 -13.05 4.17 3.62
N CYS A 87 -13.63 3.54 2.61
CA CYS A 87 -14.89 3.98 2.01
C CYS A 87 -16.01 2.98 2.33
N PRO A 88 -17.02 3.34 3.12
CA PRO A 88 -18.20 2.49 3.31
C PRO A 88 -19.00 2.32 2.01
N ILE A 89 -19.69 1.18 1.90
CA ILE A 89 -20.54 0.84 0.76
C ILE A 89 -21.88 1.59 0.88
N ASN A 90 -21.90 2.84 0.45
CA ASN A 90 -23.08 3.69 0.37
C ASN A 90 -23.00 4.62 -0.84
N MET A 91 -24.11 5.27 -1.20
CA MET A 91 -24.20 6.14 -2.38
C MET A 91 -23.57 7.53 -2.19
N ASP A 92 -23.07 7.87 -1.00
CA ASP A 92 -22.40 9.15 -0.78
C ASP A 92 -21.00 9.10 -1.40
N PRO A 93 -20.71 9.94 -2.42
CA PRO A 93 -19.47 9.87 -3.15
C PRO A 93 -18.26 10.33 -2.33
N SER A 94 -18.46 11.19 -1.34
CA SER A 94 -17.40 11.79 -0.52
C SER A 94 -17.10 11.06 0.78
N ASN A 95 -17.94 10.08 1.13
CA ASN A 95 -17.82 9.36 2.39
C ASN A 95 -16.69 8.32 2.29
N CYS A 96 -15.47 8.78 2.58
CA CYS A 96 -14.22 8.04 2.62
C CYS A 96 -13.27 8.66 3.65
N ASP A 97 -12.93 7.92 4.70
CA ASP A 97 -12.09 8.41 5.80
C ASP A 97 -10.62 8.11 5.55
N ASP A 98 -9.73 9.08 5.81
CA ASP A 98 -8.27 8.90 5.75
C ASP A 98 -7.80 8.01 6.93
N ILE A 99 -7.42 6.78 6.61
CA ILE A 99 -6.89 5.79 7.57
C ILE A 99 -5.38 5.61 7.42
N THR A 100 -4.69 6.59 6.83
CA THR A 100 -3.24 6.50 6.63
C THR A 100 -2.51 6.29 7.97
N VAL A 101 -1.51 5.43 7.95
CA VAL A 101 -0.68 5.11 9.11
C VAL A 101 0.67 5.82 9.00
N LYS A 102 1.22 6.21 10.14
CA LYS A 102 2.57 6.79 10.22
C LYS A 102 3.61 5.68 10.27
N ILE A 103 4.62 5.78 9.43
CA ILE A 103 5.76 4.86 9.42
C ILE A 103 6.75 5.33 10.49
N GLY A 104 7.15 4.42 11.38
CA GLY A 104 8.12 4.70 12.43
C GLY A 104 9.53 4.92 11.87
N GLN A 105 10.36 5.66 12.61
CA GLN A 105 11.77 5.86 12.26
C GLN A 105 12.65 4.90 13.06
N ALA A 106 13.53 4.16 12.37
CA ALA A 106 14.56 3.38 13.04
C ALA A 106 15.72 4.30 13.49
N PRO A 107 16.33 4.06 14.68
CA PRO A 107 17.51 4.81 15.13
C PRO A 107 18.63 4.79 14.08
N GLY A 108 19.18 5.97 13.72
CA GLY A 108 20.25 6.09 12.71
C GLY A 108 19.76 6.16 11.25
N SER A 109 18.45 6.17 11.02
CA SER A 109 17.84 6.36 9.70
C SER A 109 16.97 7.61 9.64
N VAL A 110 16.98 8.30 8.50
CA VAL A 110 16.06 9.41 8.20
C VAL A 110 15.08 8.93 7.14
N TYR A 111 13.85 8.64 7.58
CA TYR A 111 12.74 8.29 6.70
C TYR A 111 12.11 9.56 6.12
N ASN A 112 12.13 9.70 4.79
CA ASN A 112 11.45 10.76 4.08
C ASN A 112 10.25 10.18 3.30
N PRO A 113 9.01 10.41 3.78
CA PRO A 113 7.80 9.92 3.12
C PRO A 113 7.48 10.64 1.81
N SER A 114 8.13 11.77 1.52
CA SER A 114 7.84 12.59 0.34
C SER A 114 8.00 11.78 -0.95
N ASN A 115 7.00 11.84 -1.83
CA ASN A 115 6.95 11.07 -3.07
C ASN A 115 7.11 9.54 -2.86
N GLY A 116 6.75 9.04 -1.68
CA GLY A 116 6.83 7.62 -1.34
C GLY A 116 5.81 6.75 -2.08
N TRP A 117 4.73 7.37 -2.57
CA TRP A 117 3.60 6.71 -3.22
C TRP A 117 2.88 5.71 -2.29
N TYR A 118 2.58 6.13 -1.07
CA TYR A 118 1.76 5.35 -0.16
C TYR A 118 0.35 5.15 -0.69
N GLY A 119 -0.13 3.91 -0.72
CA GLY A 119 -1.36 3.53 -1.41
C GLY A 119 -1.16 3.16 -2.88
N VAL A 120 0.08 2.99 -3.35
CA VAL A 120 0.36 2.47 -4.71
C VAL A 120 -0.23 1.08 -4.92
N SER A 121 -0.19 0.24 -3.88
CA SER A 121 -0.82 -1.06 -3.87
C SER A 121 -1.55 -1.25 -2.55
N VAL A 122 -2.73 -1.87 -2.65
CA VAL A 122 -3.58 -2.21 -1.51
C VAL A 122 -4.10 -3.61 -1.74
N GLY A 123 -3.81 -4.51 -0.81
CA GLY A 123 -4.29 -5.90 -0.80
C GLY A 123 -5.25 -6.11 0.36
N GLY A 124 -6.39 -6.74 0.10
CA GLY A 124 -7.38 -7.08 1.13
C GLY A 124 -7.49 -8.59 1.29
N GLY A 125 -7.60 -9.05 2.53
CA GLY A 125 -7.97 -10.43 2.82
C GLY A 125 -9.36 -10.73 2.26
N ARG A 126 -9.50 -11.83 1.52
CA ARG A 126 -10.82 -12.37 1.12
C ARG A 126 -11.52 -13.11 2.26
N GLN A 127 -10.78 -13.47 3.31
CA GLN A 127 -11.34 -14.06 4.51
C GLN A 127 -11.94 -12.94 5.36
N GLN A 128 -12.92 -13.25 6.21
CA GLN A 128 -13.57 -12.29 7.11
C GLN A 128 -12.61 -11.85 8.25
N ASP A 129 -11.33 -11.66 7.95
CA ASP A 129 -10.29 -11.28 8.89
C ASP A 129 -10.13 -9.76 8.95
N GLY A 130 -10.68 -9.01 7.99
CA GLY A 130 -10.59 -7.55 7.88
C GLY A 130 -9.17 -7.04 7.66
N LYS A 131 -8.21 -7.90 7.27
CA LYS A 131 -6.81 -7.52 7.07
C LYS A 131 -6.66 -6.71 5.80
N VAL A 132 -5.92 -5.60 5.92
CA VAL A 132 -5.56 -4.75 4.78
C VAL A 132 -4.07 -4.53 4.78
N MET A 133 -3.44 -4.83 3.65
CA MET A 133 -2.04 -4.50 3.38
C MET A 133 -2.00 -3.29 2.46
N VAL A 134 -1.14 -2.33 2.77
CA VAL A 134 -0.95 -1.11 1.97
C VAL A 134 0.52 -0.80 1.86
N CYS A 135 0.97 -0.36 0.68
CA CYS A 135 2.39 -0.14 0.46
C CYS A 135 2.75 1.24 -0.06
N SER A 136 4.02 1.56 0.11
CA SER A 136 4.74 2.73 -0.38
C SER A 136 6.05 2.22 -0.96
N HIS A 137 6.15 2.15 -2.29
CA HIS A 137 7.31 1.55 -2.97
C HIS A 137 8.51 2.50 -3.14
N ARG A 138 8.33 3.82 -3.05
CA ARG A 138 9.38 4.81 -3.30
C ARG A 138 9.78 5.69 -2.10
N PRO A 139 9.67 5.24 -0.83
CA PRO A 139 10.09 6.07 0.27
C PRO A 139 11.60 6.22 0.25
N LEU A 140 12.08 7.45 0.34
CA LEU A 140 13.51 7.71 0.49
C LEU A 140 13.90 7.46 1.93
N VAL A 141 14.87 6.57 2.13
CA VAL A 141 15.46 6.31 3.43
C VAL A 141 16.95 6.59 3.35
N THR A 142 17.39 7.59 4.10
CA THR A 142 18.80 7.92 4.24
C THR A 142 19.36 7.20 5.47
N TYR A 143 20.35 6.35 5.26
CA TYR A 143 21.05 5.63 6.33
C TYR A 143 22.41 6.28 6.55
N CYS A 144 22.71 6.68 7.79
CA CYS A 144 24.00 7.26 8.15
C CYS A 144 24.72 6.30 9.10
N HIS A 145 25.94 5.88 8.75
CA HIS A 145 26.67 4.93 9.60
C HIS A 145 27.12 5.63 10.89
N PRO A 146 26.75 5.13 12.09
CA PRO A 146 26.99 5.88 13.34
C PRO A 146 28.45 5.91 13.84
N ILE A 147 29.40 5.23 13.18
CA ILE A 147 30.72 4.91 13.79
C ILE A 147 31.91 5.00 12.83
N ARG A 148 31.77 4.83 11.49
CA ARG A 148 32.97 4.64 10.64
C ARG A 148 33.24 5.68 9.55
N THR A 149 32.25 6.38 9.03
CA THR A 149 32.44 7.49 8.09
C THR A 149 31.19 8.38 8.20
N ASN A 150 31.30 9.70 8.12
CA ASN A 150 30.14 10.62 8.03
C ASN A 150 29.37 10.46 6.70
N GLU A 151 29.41 9.28 6.09
CA GLU A 151 28.79 8.98 4.81
C GLU A 151 27.38 8.49 5.06
N CYS A 152 26.43 9.29 4.58
CA CYS A 152 25.04 8.90 4.49
C CYS A 152 24.76 8.36 3.09
N GLN A 153 23.94 7.33 3.00
CA GLN A 153 23.52 6.73 1.73
C GLN A 153 22.00 6.70 1.64
N ASP A 154 21.50 7.05 0.46
CA ASP A 154 20.09 7.00 0.15
C ASP A 154 19.68 5.62 -0.38
N SER A 155 18.45 5.24 -0.08
CA SER A 155 17.84 3.98 -0.51
C SER A 155 16.34 4.16 -0.77
N LEU A 156 15.80 3.31 -1.63
CA LEU A 156 14.36 3.15 -1.90
C LEU A 156 13.96 1.71 -1.56
N PRO A 157 13.94 1.35 -0.27
CA PRO A 157 13.68 -0.03 0.14
C PRO A 157 12.24 -0.46 -0.17
N GLY A 158 11.29 0.48 -0.25
CA GLY A 158 9.87 0.17 -0.23
C GLY A 158 9.40 -0.40 1.11
N VAL A 159 8.12 -0.22 1.41
CA VAL A 159 7.50 -0.64 2.67
C VAL A 159 6.04 -0.98 2.45
N CYS A 160 5.58 -2.01 3.15
CA CYS A 160 4.18 -2.39 3.24
C CYS A 160 3.76 -2.50 4.69
N LEU A 161 2.58 -2.00 5.01
CA LEU A 161 1.99 -2.04 6.34
C LEU A 161 0.77 -2.95 6.31
N ILE A 162 0.62 -3.78 7.33
CA ILE A 162 -0.58 -4.55 7.62
C ILE A 162 -1.38 -3.78 8.67
N LEU A 163 -2.62 -3.47 8.34
CA LEU A 163 -3.53 -2.72 9.19
C LEU A 163 -4.44 -3.64 9.97
N ASN A 164 -4.65 -3.31 11.24
CA ASN A 164 -5.57 -3.98 12.11
C ASN A 164 -7.02 -3.72 11.70
N LYS A 165 -7.80 -4.80 11.71
CA LYS A 165 -9.20 -4.87 11.30
C LYS A 165 -10.18 -3.98 12.07
N ASN A 166 -9.88 -3.61 13.31
CA ASN A 166 -10.85 -2.96 14.21
C ASN A 166 -10.80 -1.44 14.16
N ASP A 167 -9.60 -0.85 14.08
CA ASP A 167 -9.39 0.59 14.23
C ASP A 167 -8.50 1.20 13.13
N GLY A 168 -8.01 0.39 12.19
CA GLY A 168 -7.08 0.83 11.15
C GLY A 168 -5.70 1.22 11.70
N SER A 169 -5.38 0.81 12.94
CA SER A 169 -4.05 0.93 13.50
C SER A 169 -3.06 -0.02 12.83
N HIS A 170 -1.77 0.28 12.98
CA HIS A 170 -0.70 -0.55 12.45
C HIS A 170 -0.55 -1.85 13.24
N GLU A 171 -0.68 -3.00 12.60
CA GLU A 171 -0.48 -4.31 13.23
C GLU A 171 0.93 -4.86 12.96
N ASP A 172 1.41 -4.74 11.73
CA ASP A 172 2.72 -5.30 11.32
C ASP A 172 3.30 -4.59 10.08
N GLU A 173 4.62 -4.69 9.87
CA GLU A 173 5.36 -4.02 8.80
C GLU A 173 6.20 -5.03 7.99
N ILE A 174 5.96 -5.09 6.67
CA ILE A 174 6.77 -5.84 5.72
C ILE A 174 7.71 -4.86 5.01
N LEU A 175 9.00 -5.17 5.06
CA LEU A 175 10.05 -4.43 4.39
C LEU A 175 10.87 -5.36 3.48
N THR A 176 11.70 -4.78 2.61
CA THR A 176 12.76 -5.52 1.90
C THR A 176 13.66 -6.31 2.85
N ILE A 177 14.25 -7.41 2.37
CA ILE A 177 15.17 -8.25 3.14
C ILE A 177 16.35 -7.43 3.72
N SER A 178 16.87 -6.43 2.99
CA SER A 178 17.97 -5.60 3.48
C SER A 178 17.59 -4.66 4.63
N SER A 179 16.35 -4.18 4.67
CA SER A 179 15.90 -3.28 5.73
C SER A 179 15.48 -4.04 6.99
N LYS A 180 15.08 -5.30 6.87
CA LYS A 180 14.95 -6.22 8.02
C LYS A 180 16.29 -6.46 8.71
N ASN A 181 17.34 -6.78 7.94
CA ASN A 181 18.69 -6.95 8.47
C ASN A 181 19.25 -5.67 9.11
N ALA A 182 18.86 -4.49 8.61
CA ALA A 182 19.25 -3.20 9.20
C ALA A 182 18.51 -2.90 10.53
N LYS A 183 17.24 -3.32 10.67
CA LYS A 183 16.52 -3.27 11.96
C LYS A 183 17.13 -4.22 13.00
N ASP A 184 17.50 -5.43 12.59
CA ASP A 184 18.19 -6.39 13.46
C ASP A 184 19.58 -5.88 13.87
N TYR A 185 20.24 -5.06 13.04
CA TYR A 185 21.52 -4.43 13.39
C TYR A 185 21.41 -3.38 14.51
N ALA A 186 20.23 -2.79 14.70
CA ALA A 186 19.99 -1.80 15.76
C ALA A 186 19.62 -2.43 17.12
N GLY A 187 19.40 -3.75 17.15
CA GLY A 187 19.02 -4.50 18.35
C GLY A 187 19.76 -5.83 18.43
N GLU A 188 20.73 -5.90 19.35
CA GLU A 188 21.41 -7.11 19.83
C GLU A 188 22.57 -7.66 18.97
N GLY A 189 23.79 -7.30 19.40
CA GLY A 189 24.87 -8.25 19.62
C GLY A 189 25.25 -9.21 18.47
N GLY A 190 26.07 -8.73 17.54
CA GLY A 190 27.27 -9.47 17.15
C GLY A 190 27.11 -10.67 16.22
N ILE A 191 26.63 -10.47 14.99
CA ILE A 191 27.11 -11.23 13.82
C ILE A 191 27.35 -10.23 12.69
N GLN A 192 28.62 -10.07 12.28
CA GLN A 192 28.96 -9.33 11.06
C GLN A 192 28.54 -10.16 9.85
N ILE A 193 27.27 -10.11 9.49
CA ILE A 193 26.89 -10.38 8.12
C ILE A 193 27.28 -9.13 7.36
N SER A 194 28.30 -9.26 6.52
CA SER A 194 28.53 -8.32 5.42
C SER A 194 27.22 -8.25 4.64
N MET A 195 26.37 -7.29 4.99
CA MET A 195 25.27 -6.91 4.12
C MET A 195 25.96 -6.44 2.86
N SER A 196 25.88 -7.24 1.80
CA SER A 196 26.09 -6.74 0.45
C SER A 196 24.96 -5.75 0.18
N TYR A 197 25.11 -4.54 0.73
CA TYR A 197 24.30 -3.34 0.54
C TYR A 197 24.21 -2.96 -0.95
N GLU A 198 25.03 -3.57 -1.80
CA GLU A 198 24.97 -3.44 -3.25
C GLU A 198 23.76 -4.13 -3.88
N ARG A 199 23.09 -5.08 -3.21
CA ARG A 199 22.08 -5.93 -3.87
C ARG A 199 20.61 -5.51 -3.70
N SER A 200 20.17 -4.74 -2.70
CA SER A 200 18.72 -4.40 -2.60
C SER A 200 18.37 -2.98 -2.14
N ARG A 201 19.30 -2.01 -2.23
CA ARG A 201 19.05 -0.60 -1.83
C ARG A 201 17.86 0.05 -2.54
N PHE A 202 17.50 -0.46 -3.71
CA PHE A 202 16.41 0.07 -4.53
C PHE A 202 15.33 -0.99 -4.75
N GLY A 203 15.11 -1.87 -3.77
CA GLY A 203 14.15 -2.97 -3.91
C GLY A 203 12.74 -2.53 -4.32
N GLU A 204 12.35 -1.31 -3.94
CA GLU A 204 11.02 -0.75 -4.22
C GLU A 204 9.89 -1.73 -3.88
N THR A 205 10.04 -2.43 -2.74
CA THR A 205 9.04 -3.39 -2.26
C THR A 205 7.69 -2.71 -2.11
N GLY A 206 6.65 -3.40 -2.58
CA GLY A 206 5.28 -2.93 -2.45
C GLY A 206 4.74 -2.21 -3.68
N ILE A 207 5.45 -2.21 -4.81
CA ILE A 207 4.87 -1.78 -6.10
C ILE A 207 3.63 -2.63 -6.45
N SER A 208 3.63 -3.90 -6.04
CA SER A 208 2.49 -4.81 -6.07
C SER A 208 2.36 -5.51 -4.71
N ALA A 209 1.12 -5.79 -4.29
CA ALA A 209 0.82 -6.45 -3.03
C ALA A 209 -0.41 -7.33 -3.13
N ALA A 210 -0.44 -8.43 -2.37
CA ALA A 210 -1.60 -9.30 -2.23
C ALA A 210 -1.65 -9.93 -0.83
N VAL A 211 -2.86 -10.25 -0.37
CA VAL A 211 -3.10 -10.95 0.89
C VAL A 211 -3.91 -12.21 0.60
N GLN A 212 -3.48 -13.36 1.10
CA GLN A 212 -4.17 -14.64 0.98
C GLN A 212 -4.10 -15.41 2.30
N GLY A 213 -5.21 -15.41 3.04
CA GLY A 213 -5.24 -15.91 4.41
C GLY A 213 -4.25 -15.13 5.28
N ASP A 214 -3.42 -15.83 6.04
CA ASP A 214 -2.37 -15.21 6.86
C ASP A 214 -1.08 -14.89 6.10
N THR A 215 -1.02 -15.14 4.79
CA THR A 215 0.17 -14.87 3.97
C THR A 215 0.02 -13.57 3.19
N CYS A 216 1.04 -12.72 3.29
CA CYS A 216 1.17 -11.48 2.53
C CYS A 216 2.26 -11.63 1.47
N TYR A 217 1.99 -11.12 0.27
CA TYR A 217 2.89 -11.12 -0.87
C TYR A 217 3.19 -9.69 -1.28
N SER A 218 4.44 -9.41 -1.61
CA SER A 218 4.87 -8.11 -2.13
C SER A 218 5.88 -8.30 -3.25
N GLY A 219 5.82 -7.45 -4.28
CA GLY A 219 6.80 -7.40 -5.35
C GLY A 219 7.91 -6.40 -5.02
N ALA A 220 9.16 -6.74 -5.35
CA ALA A 220 10.36 -5.92 -5.13
C ALA A 220 11.15 -5.82 -6.45
N VAL A 221 10.78 -4.86 -7.30
CA VAL A 221 11.24 -4.82 -8.69
C VAL A 221 12.67 -4.33 -8.87
N GLY A 222 13.22 -3.58 -7.92
CA GLY A 222 14.61 -3.14 -8.00
C GLY A 222 15.54 -3.93 -7.07
N ASP A 223 15.09 -5.10 -6.63
CA ASP A 223 15.97 -6.04 -5.94
C ASP A 223 16.98 -6.61 -6.95
N ILE A 224 18.19 -6.87 -6.49
CA ILE A 224 19.33 -7.43 -7.23
C ILE A 224 19.52 -6.80 -8.62
N ALA A 225 19.63 -5.47 -8.67
CA ALA A 225 19.84 -4.71 -9.91
C ALA A 225 18.73 -4.90 -10.96
N TRP A 226 17.47 -4.90 -10.50
CA TRP A 226 16.26 -4.93 -11.33
C TRP A 226 16.00 -6.27 -12.03
N THR A 227 16.43 -7.38 -11.42
CA THR A 227 16.12 -8.75 -11.88
C THR A 227 14.75 -9.21 -11.44
#